data_AF-A0A7R9TZN6-F1
#
_entry.id   AF-A0A7R9TZN6-F1
#
_cell.length_a   1.000
_cell.length_b   1.000
_cell.length_c   1.000
_cell.angle_alpha   90.00
_cell.angle_beta   90.00
_cell.angle_gamma   90.00
#
_symmetry.space_group_name_H-M   'P 1'
#
loop_
_entity.id
_entity.type
_entity.pdbx_description
1 polymer ?
#
loop_
_entity_poly.entity_id
_entity_poly.type
_entity_poly.pdbx_seq_one_letter_code
_entity_poly.pdbx_strand_id
1 'polypeptide(L)'
;GTTRRARGAGPAVREGAPAFAGMPIDSENINALVEAFGPAPDSTSFDDIVDSRLGERPVTDVYGIGPASAASLEKNGITKAWQLLGPVLYMPKDDIKAFLTDKETAGVAPGKVRECVLSLIMNFKKHNAD
;
A
#
# COMPACT_ATOMS: atom_id res chain seq x y z
N GLY A 1 21.76 33.20 -25.87
CA GLY A 1 21.55 31.75 -26.06
C GLY A 1 21.21 31.15 -24.72
N THR A 2 19.97 30.74 -24.54
CA THR A 2 19.36 30.39 -23.24
C THR A 2 19.17 28.87 -23.21
N THR A 3 19.90 28.15 -22.37
CA THR A 3 19.69 26.70 -22.14
C THR A 3 19.05 26.49 -20.77
N ARG A 4 17.73 26.28 -20.79
CA ARG A 4 16.91 25.91 -19.64
C ARG A 4 17.09 24.40 -19.42
N ARG A 5 17.61 24.00 -18.25
CA ARG A 5 17.63 22.58 -17.82
C ARG A 5 16.19 22.06 -17.74
N ALA A 6 15.89 21.02 -18.51
CA ALA A 6 14.64 20.28 -18.41
C ALA A 6 14.58 19.61 -17.02
N ARG A 7 13.48 19.85 -16.31
CA ARG A 7 13.13 19.17 -15.05
C ARG A 7 12.94 17.68 -15.35
N GLY A 8 13.51 16.84 -14.50
CA GLY A 8 13.43 15.39 -14.57
C GLY A 8 11.99 14.93 -14.74
N ALA A 9 11.80 14.03 -15.69
CA ALA A 9 10.56 13.33 -15.91
C ALA A 9 10.17 12.62 -14.60
N GLY A 10 8.98 12.93 -14.08
CA GLY A 10 8.31 12.05 -13.13
C GLY A 10 8.08 10.67 -13.75
N PRO A 11 7.80 9.64 -12.94
CA PRO A 11 7.62 8.29 -13.45
C PRO A 11 6.53 8.30 -14.54
N ALA A 12 6.89 7.76 -15.70
CA ALA A 12 6.00 7.66 -16.84
C ALA A 12 4.74 6.88 -16.44
N VAL A 13 3.59 7.52 -16.52
CA VAL A 13 2.29 6.86 -16.45
C VAL A 13 2.27 5.87 -17.61
N ARG A 14 2.38 4.58 -17.32
CA ARG A 14 2.35 3.52 -18.32
C ARG A 14 0.94 3.44 -18.89
N GLU A 15 0.78 3.77 -20.18
CA GLU A 15 -0.43 3.44 -20.94
C GLU A 15 -0.68 1.93 -20.83
N GLY A 16 -1.80 1.55 -20.22
CA GLY A 16 -2.19 0.15 -19.99
C GLY A 16 -2.31 -0.29 -18.52
N ALA A 17 -2.12 0.60 -17.55
CA ALA A 17 -2.42 0.32 -16.15
C ALA A 17 -3.92 -0.01 -15.93
N PRO A 18 -4.29 -1.11 -15.24
CA PRO A 18 -5.69 -1.38 -14.91
C PRO A 18 -6.27 -0.27 -14.04
N ALA A 19 -7.56 -0.01 -14.26
CA ALA A 19 -8.29 1.22 -14.01
C ALA A 19 -8.52 1.63 -12.53
N PHE A 20 -7.68 1.26 -11.58
CA PHE A 20 -7.88 1.71 -10.18
C PHE A 20 -7.45 3.17 -9.96
N ALA A 21 -6.63 3.73 -10.85
CA ALA A 21 -6.29 5.15 -10.85
C ALA A 21 -7.48 5.99 -11.36
N GLY A 22 -8.37 6.37 -10.45
CA GLY A 22 -9.54 7.23 -10.74
C GLY A 22 -10.90 6.58 -10.50
N MET A 23 -10.94 5.36 -9.98
CA MET A 23 -12.19 4.75 -9.53
C MET A 23 -12.64 5.37 -8.19
N PRO A 24 -13.95 5.61 -8.00
CA PRO A 24 -14.47 6.01 -6.70
C PRO A 24 -14.08 4.97 -5.66
N ILE A 25 -13.61 5.42 -4.49
CA ILE A 25 -13.42 4.54 -3.34
C ILE A 25 -14.81 4.21 -2.82
N ASP A 26 -15.37 3.11 -3.31
CA ASP A 26 -16.66 2.54 -2.92
C ASP A 26 -16.49 1.09 -2.47
N SER A 27 -17.52 0.55 -1.84
CA SER A 27 -17.50 -0.80 -1.27
C SER A 27 -17.28 -1.88 -2.34
N GLU A 28 -17.67 -1.66 -3.60
CA GLU A 28 -17.48 -2.61 -4.70
C GLU A 28 -16.01 -2.72 -5.11
N ASN A 29 -15.33 -1.59 -5.29
CA ASN A 29 -13.91 -1.56 -5.67
C ASN A 29 -13.01 -2.08 -4.54
N ILE A 30 -13.36 -1.79 -3.29
CA ILE A 30 -12.66 -2.35 -2.12
C ILE A 30 -12.84 -3.87 -2.05
N ASN A 31 -14.05 -4.40 -2.31
CA ASN A 31 -14.28 -5.85 -2.36
C ASN A 31 -13.48 -6.52 -3.47
N ALA A 32 -13.49 -5.95 -4.68
CA ALA A 32 -12.71 -6.46 -5.80
C ALA A 32 -11.21 -6.50 -5.49
N LEU A 33 -10.70 -5.49 -4.76
CA LEU A 33 -9.30 -5.46 -4.33
C LEU A 33 -9.00 -6.55 -3.29
N VAL A 34 -9.86 -6.75 -2.28
CA VAL A 34 -9.73 -7.85 -1.32
C VAL A 34 -9.72 -9.20 -2.03
N GLU A 35 -10.66 -9.43 -2.95
CA GLU A 35 -10.73 -10.66 -3.75
C GLU A 35 -9.47 -10.86 -4.59
N ALA A 36 -8.93 -9.79 -5.19
CA ALA A 36 -7.73 -9.86 -6.00
C ALA A 36 -6.48 -10.27 -5.21
N PHE A 37 -6.42 -9.97 -3.91
CA PHE A 37 -5.33 -10.41 -3.03
C PHE A 37 -5.65 -11.71 -2.26
N GLY A 38 -6.92 -12.15 -2.28
CA GLY A 38 -7.38 -13.43 -1.73
C GLY A 38 -7.73 -13.38 -0.24
N PRO A 39 -7.96 -14.52 0.42
CA PRO A 39 -8.49 -14.57 1.79
C PRO A 39 -7.51 -14.07 2.85
N ALA A 40 -8.03 -13.54 3.96
CA ALA A 40 -7.22 -13.19 5.12
C ALA A 40 -6.41 -14.40 5.62
N PRO A 41 -5.14 -14.21 6.04
CA PRO A 41 -4.40 -15.25 6.74
C PRO A 41 -5.00 -15.50 8.13
N ASP A 42 -4.89 -16.72 8.64
CA ASP A 42 -5.22 -17.03 10.03
C ASP A 42 -4.10 -16.51 10.94
N SER A 43 -4.28 -15.29 11.48
CA SER A 43 -3.27 -14.64 12.30
C SER A 43 -3.84 -13.54 13.20
N THR A 44 -3.67 -13.69 14.51
CA THR A 44 -4.09 -12.70 15.50
C THR A 44 -3.46 -11.32 15.28
N SER A 45 -2.20 -11.27 14.82
CA SER A 45 -1.53 -10.00 14.51
C SER A 45 -2.10 -9.33 13.25
N PHE A 46 -2.66 -10.11 12.32
CA PHE A 46 -3.38 -9.57 11.17
C PHE A 46 -4.71 -8.98 11.63
N ASP A 47 -5.45 -9.71 12.46
CA ASP A 47 -6.75 -9.28 12.99
C ASP A 47 -6.64 -8.02 13.84
N ASP A 48 -5.60 -7.87 14.68
CA ASP A 48 -5.36 -6.66 15.48
C ASP A 48 -5.25 -5.40 14.61
N ILE A 49 -4.58 -5.50 13.46
CA ILE A 49 -4.50 -4.40 12.50
C ILE A 49 -5.87 -4.14 11.89
N VAL A 50 -6.59 -5.17 11.45
CA VAL A 50 -7.91 -4.98 10.81
C VAL A 50 -8.92 -4.37 11.78
N ASP A 51 -8.89 -4.77 13.04
CA ASP A 51 -9.89 -4.41 14.04
C ASP A 51 -9.67 -3.05 14.69
N SER A 52 -8.45 -2.52 14.64
CA SER A 52 -8.09 -1.23 15.21
C SER A 52 -8.20 -0.09 14.20
N ARG A 53 -8.47 1.14 14.66
CA ARG A 53 -8.32 2.31 13.79
C ARG A 53 -6.84 2.58 13.55
N LEU A 54 -6.43 2.81 12.30
CA LEU A 54 -5.01 3.09 12.00
C LEU A 54 -4.51 4.34 12.72
N GLY A 55 -5.26 5.45 12.73
CA GLY A 55 -4.90 6.67 13.48
C GLY A 55 -3.40 7.03 13.36
N GLU A 56 -2.72 7.09 14.50
CA GLU A 56 -1.28 7.36 14.60
C GLU A 56 -0.38 6.11 14.68
N ARG A 57 -0.95 4.93 14.39
CA ARG A 57 -0.27 3.64 14.48
C ARG A 57 0.99 3.63 13.60
N PRO A 58 2.14 3.21 14.14
CA PRO A 58 3.38 3.20 13.40
C PRO A 58 3.34 2.19 12.25
N VAL A 59 4.14 2.44 11.22
CA VAL A 59 4.21 1.56 10.05
C VAL A 59 4.73 0.16 10.39
N THR A 60 5.49 0.03 11.48
CA THR A 60 6.01 -1.24 12.01
C THR A 60 4.92 -2.20 12.45
N ASP A 61 3.73 -1.70 12.78
CA ASP A 61 2.63 -2.55 13.23
C ASP A 61 1.90 -3.18 12.05
N VAL A 62 2.07 -2.66 10.83
CA VAL A 62 1.45 -3.20 9.62
C VAL A 62 1.94 -4.62 9.39
N TYR A 63 0.98 -5.54 9.24
CA TYR A 63 1.30 -6.95 9.08
C TYR A 63 2.20 -7.18 7.87
N GLY A 64 3.29 -7.94 8.04
CA GLY A 64 4.25 -8.20 6.96
C GLY A 64 5.36 -7.16 6.83
N ILE A 65 5.32 -6.04 7.56
CA ILE A 65 6.46 -5.13 7.71
C ILE A 65 7.43 -5.68 8.76
N GLY A 66 8.61 -6.11 8.31
CA GLY A 66 9.71 -6.51 9.19
C GLY A 66 10.66 -5.35 9.50
N PRO A 67 11.66 -5.54 10.39
CA PRO A 67 12.60 -4.49 10.78
C PRO A 67 13.35 -3.83 9.60
N ALA A 68 13.74 -4.62 8.60
CA ALA A 68 14.42 -4.10 7.41
C ALA A 68 13.51 -3.22 6.54
N SER A 69 12.25 -3.64 6.36
CA SER A 69 11.24 -2.87 5.63
C SER A 69 10.89 -1.59 6.39
N ALA A 70 10.73 -1.68 7.71
CA ALA A 70 10.49 -0.52 8.56
C ALA A 70 11.61 0.53 8.45
N ALA A 71 12.87 0.11 8.48
CA ALA A 71 14.00 1.03 8.30
C ALA A 71 14.01 1.69 6.92
N SER A 72 13.63 0.96 5.87
CA SER A 72 13.49 1.52 4.51
C SER A 72 12.36 2.55 4.44
N LEU A 73 11.20 2.21 5.01
CA LEU A 73 10.02 3.08 5.05
C LEU A 73 10.32 4.37 5.83
N GLU A 74 10.95 4.25 7.00
CA GLU A 74 11.32 5.39 7.83
C GLU A 74 12.32 6.31 7.13
N LYS A 75 13.32 5.76 6.43
CA LYS A 75 14.26 6.54 5.61
C LYS A 75 13.57 7.36 4.53
N ASN A 76 12.41 6.89 4.04
CA ASN A 76 11.58 7.58 3.05
C ASN A 76 10.47 8.45 3.68
N GLY A 77 10.49 8.64 5.00
CA GLY A 77 9.49 9.44 5.71
C GLY A 77 8.13 8.75 5.88
N ILE A 78 8.05 7.45 5.61
CA ILE A 78 6.86 6.62 5.83
C ILE A 78 6.99 5.99 7.22
N THR A 79 6.38 6.62 8.21
CA THR A 79 6.46 6.23 9.62
C THR A 79 5.13 5.75 10.18
N LYS A 80 4.02 5.98 9.46
CA LYS A 80 2.65 5.69 9.88
C LYS A 80 1.96 4.74 8.92
N ALA A 81 1.11 3.87 9.46
CA ALA A 81 0.39 2.87 8.66
C ALA A 81 -0.51 3.50 7.57
N TRP A 82 -1.18 4.62 7.88
CA TRP A 82 -2.06 5.30 6.92
C TRP A 82 -1.32 5.84 5.69
N GLN A 83 -0.01 6.10 5.78
CA GLN A 83 0.78 6.57 4.64
C GLN A 83 0.91 5.50 3.54
N LEU A 84 0.73 4.22 3.89
CA LEU A 84 0.70 3.11 2.92
C LEU A 84 -0.68 2.93 2.26
N LEU A 85 -1.76 3.49 2.83
CA LEU A 85 -3.10 3.34 2.25
C LEU A 85 -3.22 4.04 0.90
N GLY A 86 -2.63 5.23 0.73
CA GLY A 86 -2.72 5.97 -0.53
C GLY A 86 -2.26 5.13 -1.73
N PRO A 87 -1.01 4.63 -1.74
CA PRO A 87 -0.54 3.71 -2.77
C PRO A 87 -1.43 2.47 -2.95
N VAL A 88 -1.86 1.85 -1.85
CA VAL A 88 -2.67 0.62 -1.90
C VAL A 88 -4.06 0.85 -2.51
N LEU A 89 -4.68 2.01 -2.29
CA LEU A 89 -6.04 2.30 -2.75
C LEU A 89 -6.08 2.83 -4.19
N TYR A 90 -5.02 3.52 -4.64
CA TYR A 90 -5.03 4.24 -5.93
C TYR A 90 -4.12 3.64 -7.01
N MET A 91 -3.22 2.71 -6.66
CA MET A 91 -2.34 2.09 -7.64
C MET A 91 -2.95 0.79 -8.20
N PRO A 92 -2.65 0.47 -9.47
CA PRO A 92 -2.86 -0.88 -10.00
C PRO A 92 -2.21 -1.96 -9.15
N LYS A 93 -2.83 -3.14 -9.08
CA LYS A 93 -2.31 -4.28 -8.30
C LYS A 93 -0.82 -4.59 -8.52
N ASP A 94 -0.36 -4.54 -9.76
CA ASP A 94 1.05 -4.82 -10.07
C ASP A 94 1.98 -3.67 -9.66
N ASP A 95 1.49 -2.43 -9.69
CA ASP A 95 2.21 -1.26 -9.21
C ASP A 95 2.26 -1.22 -7.67
N ILE A 96 1.21 -1.68 -6.97
CA ILE A 96 1.23 -1.88 -5.51
C ILE A 96 2.35 -2.86 -5.15
N LYS A 97 2.43 -3.99 -5.86
CA LYS A 97 3.49 -4.99 -5.63
C LYS A 97 4.86 -4.41 -5.91
N ALA A 98 5.02 -3.67 -7.01
CA ALA A 98 6.28 -3.02 -7.36
C ALA A 98 6.70 -2.01 -6.28
N PHE A 99 5.77 -1.14 -5.86
CA PHE A 99 6.00 -0.15 -4.80
C PHE A 99 6.41 -0.80 -3.47
N LEU A 100 5.72 -1.86 -3.05
CA LEU A 100 6.00 -2.51 -1.77
C LEU A 100 7.28 -3.35 -1.79
N THR A 101 7.62 -3.96 -2.93
CA THR A 101 8.84 -4.80 -3.05
C THR A 101 10.10 -3.99 -3.34
N ASP A 102 9.97 -2.77 -3.83
CA ASP A 102 11.09 -1.90 -4.11
C ASP A 102 11.84 -1.58 -2.81
N LYS A 103 13.13 -1.97 -2.79
CA LYS A 103 14.02 -1.82 -1.64
C LYS A 103 14.44 -0.37 -1.40
N GLU A 104 14.29 0.50 -2.39
CA GLU A 104 14.58 1.92 -2.23
C GLU A 104 13.44 2.66 -1.55
N THR A 105 12.21 2.13 -1.61
CA THR A 105 11.01 2.71 -0.99
C THR A 105 10.61 1.95 0.28
N ALA A 106 10.04 0.75 0.14
CA ALA A 106 9.38 0.03 1.22
C ALA A 106 10.11 -1.25 1.64
N GLY A 107 10.70 -1.97 0.69
CA GLY A 107 11.49 -3.17 0.94
C GLY A 107 10.72 -4.29 1.65
N VAL A 108 9.41 -4.41 1.41
CA VAL A 108 8.59 -5.50 1.93
C VAL A 108 9.04 -6.80 1.28
N ALA A 109 9.25 -7.84 2.10
CA ALA A 109 9.62 -9.15 1.59
C ALA A 109 8.54 -9.65 0.59
N PRO A 110 8.91 -10.18 -0.59
CA PRO A 110 7.93 -10.58 -1.61
C PRO A 110 6.83 -11.52 -1.09
N GLY A 111 7.17 -12.43 -0.17
CA GLY A 111 6.22 -13.34 0.49
C GLY A 111 5.37 -12.72 1.59
N LYS A 112 5.46 -11.40 1.81
CA LYS A 112 4.69 -10.63 2.82
C LYS A 112 3.91 -9.45 2.23
N VAL A 113 4.14 -9.13 0.95
CA VAL A 113 3.45 -8.04 0.23
C VAL A 113 1.94 -8.25 0.27
N ARG A 114 1.51 -9.49 0.03
CA ARG A 114 0.10 -9.86 -0.01
C ARG A 114 -0.59 -9.54 1.31
N GLU A 115 -0.02 -9.99 2.41
CA GLU A 115 -0.61 -9.84 3.74
C GLU A 115 -0.55 -8.38 4.22
N CYS A 116 0.52 -7.65 3.86
CA CYS A 116 0.61 -6.21 4.08
C CYS A 116 -0.54 -5.47 3.42
N VAL A 117 -0.76 -5.72 2.12
CA VAL A 117 -1.85 -5.12 1.36
C VAL A 117 -3.22 -5.50 1.93
N LEU A 118 -3.45 -6.79 2.22
CA LEU A 118 -4.72 -7.25 2.78
C LEU A 118 -5.03 -6.62 4.14
N SER A 119 -4.03 -6.48 5.02
CA SER A 119 -4.24 -5.90 6.35
C SER A 119 -4.71 -4.44 6.25
N LEU A 120 -4.16 -3.68 5.29
CA LEU A 120 -4.50 -2.28 5.06
C LEU A 120 -5.88 -2.14 4.40
N ILE A 121 -6.19 -2.94 3.37
CA ILE A 121 -7.48 -2.83 2.67
C ILE A 121 -8.62 -3.31 3.57
N MET A 122 -8.45 -4.43 4.27
CA MET A 122 -9.49 -4.95 5.16
C MET A 122 -9.73 -4.02 6.35
N ASN A 123 -8.68 -3.39 6.88
CA ASN A 123 -8.84 -2.30 7.83
C ASN A 123 -9.67 -1.15 7.23
N PHE A 124 -9.28 -0.67 6.04
CA PHE A 124 -9.97 0.43 5.38
C PHE A 124 -11.45 0.11 5.18
N LYS A 125 -11.75 -1.09 4.66
CA LYS A 125 -13.10 -1.62 4.51
C LYS A 125 -13.88 -1.59 5.83
N LYS A 126 -13.32 -2.16 6.91
CA LYS A 126 -14.01 -2.28 8.19
C LYS A 126 -14.36 -0.93 8.84
N HIS A 127 -13.51 0.08 8.65
CA HIS A 127 -13.64 1.36 9.35
C HIS A 127 -14.12 2.53 8.48
N ASN A 128 -14.17 2.38 7.15
CA ASN A 128 -14.45 3.47 6.21
C ASN A 128 -15.34 3.08 5.01
N ALA A 129 -15.61 1.79 4.76
CA ALA A 129 -16.61 1.41 3.76
C ALA A 129 -17.96 1.28 4.48
N ASP A 130 -18.92 2.13 4.08
CA ASP A 130 -20.29 2.16 4.59
C ASP A 130 -21.03 0.82 4.36
#